data_AF-A0A928CKA4-F1
#
_entry.id   AF-A0A928CKA4-F1
#
_cell.length_a   1.000
_cell.length_b   1.000
_cell.length_c   1.000
_cell.angle_alpha   90.00
_cell.angle_beta   90.00
_cell.angle_gamma   90.00
#
_symmetry.space_group_name_H-M   'P 1'
#
loop_
_entity.id
_entity.type
_entity.pdbx_description
1 polymer ?
#
loop_
_entity_poly.entity_id
_entity_poly.type
_entity_poly.pdbx_seq_one_letter_code
_entity_poly.pdbx_strand_id
1 'polypeptide(L)'
;MNRSILIVICDFIITSMIYLNGGFSAIESPFQDGGGATVDRSTVNMIIAGLESQRDELIRQRNELILQQQRQQDNGYEQAVDKLSRELADTRSKLEFMQRRARLNRENAGPLSPADLQKELEAEIKEKNLTQSRLEKLRTELDMAQKNIRRSDAMLAALQQQHKDTVQELANRSASLEKTQNSLSAARTQAAQLGERLSAREADLARQTRDLNSTRQALATSQSTAAGYRQKLTVTERDLAYLRGKANATEKELATTRDRLLASEKSAKSREIELASAQTQLSNMQNVVSNAVRDLANARAQLASERNRREDTQNKLTKLQGNYDTVSAKLQNAESKLRSDVLKCYTDAASKLQLRLREKRLLLDRSEASEYYLPQVSINGRNYLISTLSALTGSRKNSSALSDVVELNYTLSSPNAAANAPSQRLNGPILISRSDCRVALMEVPSGSAKPLEVLTKKELKERGIHDLYLFKVNSFGKDSTILDSRCSMSFESDDDYLYIRNGARVSSELKAEVGDLVLTKQGELAAVVVALEDYDFGRQQEARCFVFGSLPEVDKLPRIVLTKPAGATDYRDFCDKLNFWMEQAKPLDARKRRR
;
A
#
# COMPACT_ATOMS: atom_id res chain seq x y z
N MET A 1 -23.62 14.66 -155.47
CA MET A 1 -24.15 15.98 -155.89
C MET A 1 -25.06 16.52 -154.78
N ASN A 2 -24.91 17.81 -154.44
CA ASN A 2 -25.30 18.45 -153.16
C ASN A 2 -26.79 18.42 -152.77
N ARG A 3 -27.10 18.08 -151.51
CA ARG A 3 -28.44 18.24 -150.88
C ARG A 3 -28.66 19.62 -150.22
N SER A 4 -27.59 20.38 -149.98
CA SER A 4 -27.62 21.71 -149.34
C SER A 4 -28.32 22.79 -150.16
N ILE A 5 -28.56 22.57 -151.47
CA ILE A 5 -29.34 23.45 -152.36
C ILE A 5 -30.83 23.07 -152.37
N LEU A 6 -31.18 21.80 -152.11
CA LEU A 6 -32.58 21.35 -152.08
C LEU A 6 -33.33 21.90 -150.86
N ILE A 7 -32.62 22.04 -149.73
CA ILE A 7 -33.16 22.62 -148.50
C ILE A 7 -33.47 24.12 -148.68
N VAL A 8 -32.71 24.83 -149.51
CA VAL A 8 -32.94 26.27 -149.80
C VAL A 8 -34.07 26.51 -150.80
N ILE A 9 -34.35 25.56 -151.70
CA ILE A 9 -35.45 25.66 -152.68
C ILE A 9 -36.80 25.24 -152.08
N CYS A 10 -36.83 24.26 -151.17
CA CYS A 10 -38.08 23.87 -150.50
C CYS A 10 -38.57 24.91 -149.48
N ASP A 11 -37.66 25.63 -148.81
CA ASP A 11 -38.02 26.75 -147.92
C ASP A 11 -38.57 27.96 -148.73
N PHE A 12 -38.11 28.14 -149.97
CA PHE A 12 -38.66 29.14 -150.90
C PHE A 12 -40.07 28.77 -151.43
N ILE A 13 -40.40 27.48 -151.54
CA ILE A 13 -41.72 27.00 -152.00
C ILE A 13 -42.77 27.03 -150.87
N ILE A 14 -42.39 26.76 -149.62
CA ILE A 14 -43.32 26.85 -148.48
C ILE A 14 -43.59 28.33 -148.11
N THR A 15 -42.58 29.19 -148.20
CA THR A 15 -42.74 30.65 -148.02
C THR A 15 -43.56 31.27 -149.17
N SER A 16 -43.54 30.66 -150.36
CA SER A 16 -44.39 31.05 -151.50
C SER A 16 -45.81 30.46 -151.46
N MET A 17 -46.07 29.40 -150.68
CA MET A 17 -47.42 28.85 -150.48
C MET A 17 -48.23 29.59 -149.41
N ILE A 18 -47.57 30.29 -148.49
CA ILE A 18 -48.21 31.21 -147.53
C ILE A 18 -48.61 32.54 -148.20
N TYR A 19 -48.09 32.83 -149.41
CA TYR A 19 -48.36 34.06 -150.17
C TYR A 19 -49.40 33.94 -151.30
N LEU A 20 -50.05 32.78 -151.52
CA LEU A 20 -50.92 32.53 -152.70
C LEU A 20 -52.33 31.97 -152.43
N ASN A 21 -52.82 32.02 -151.19
CA ASN A 21 -54.26 31.99 -150.85
C ASN A 21 -54.49 33.13 -149.84
N GLY A 22 -54.47 34.41 -150.23
CA GLY A 22 -55.53 35.03 -151.02
C GLY A 22 -56.71 35.32 -150.09
N GLY A 23 -56.98 36.53 -149.61
CA GLY A 23 -56.41 37.84 -149.85
C GLY A 23 -57.45 38.87 -149.39
N PHE A 24 -57.04 39.88 -148.64
CA PHE A 24 -57.51 41.27 -148.77
C PHE A 24 -56.61 42.12 -147.87
N SER A 25 -55.66 42.76 -148.55
CA SER A 25 -54.75 43.76 -148.04
C SER A 25 -55.49 44.97 -147.47
N ALA A 26 -54.90 45.53 -146.41
CA ALA A 26 -55.13 46.90 -146.00
C ALA A 26 -55.02 47.83 -147.21
N ILE A 27 -56.02 48.69 -147.39
CA ILE A 27 -55.88 49.92 -148.15
C ILE A 27 -56.47 51.04 -147.29
N GLU A 28 -55.62 52.04 -147.13
CA GLU A 28 -55.77 53.31 -146.45
C GLU A 28 -57.01 54.09 -146.95
N SER A 29 -57.54 54.96 -146.08
CA SER A 29 -58.37 56.12 -146.45
C SER A 29 -57.73 56.88 -147.62
N PRO A 30 -58.44 57.46 -148.61
CA PRO A 30 -59.53 58.42 -148.40
C PRO A 30 -60.67 58.39 -149.46
N PHE A 31 -61.69 59.23 -149.26
CA PHE A 31 -62.69 59.58 -150.27
C PHE A 31 -62.04 60.13 -151.55
N GLN A 32 -62.38 59.58 -152.72
CA GLN A 32 -62.53 60.39 -153.94
C GLN A 32 -63.42 59.72 -155.00
N ASP A 33 -64.22 60.58 -155.60
CA ASP A 33 -65.26 60.36 -156.59
C ASP A 33 -64.82 59.61 -157.85
N GLY A 34 -65.80 58.94 -158.47
CA GLY A 34 -65.87 58.90 -159.93
C GLY A 34 -66.01 57.50 -160.53
N GLY A 35 -67.19 57.25 -161.11
CA GLY A 35 -67.28 56.46 -162.35
C GLY A 35 -67.73 55.01 -162.22
N GLY A 36 -69.04 54.81 -162.23
CA GLY A 36 -69.69 53.87 -163.16
C GLY A 36 -69.36 52.37 -163.04
N ALA A 37 -70.11 51.68 -162.19
CA ALA A 37 -70.68 50.38 -162.56
C ALA A 37 -72.10 50.34 -161.99
N THR A 38 -73.09 50.44 -162.87
CA THR A 38 -74.50 50.27 -162.54
C THR A 38 -74.72 48.83 -162.12
N VAL A 39 -74.57 48.57 -160.83
CA VAL A 39 -74.88 47.28 -160.20
C VAL A 39 -76.40 47.16 -160.13
N ASP A 40 -76.91 46.11 -160.75
CA ASP A 40 -78.32 45.87 -160.97
C ASP A 40 -79.10 45.73 -159.65
N ARG A 41 -80.39 46.10 -159.64
CA ARG A 41 -81.24 46.14 -158.43
C ARG A 41 -81.34 44.78 -157.72
N SER A 42 -81.21 43.69 -158.47
CA SER A 42 -81.20 42.33 -157.90
C SER A 42 -79.92 42.09 -157.08
N THR A 43 -78.79 42.63 -157.51
CA THR A 43 -77.48 42.44 -156.90
C THR A 43 -77.35 43.24 -155.60
N VAL A 44 -77.91 44.46 -155.53
CA VAL A 44 -77.94 45.26 -154.28
C VAL A 44 -78.79 44.58 -153.20
N ASN A 45 -79.96 44.04 -153.57
CA ASN A 45 -80.81 43.30 -152.63
C ASN A 45 -80.17 41.97 -152.19
N MET A 46 -79.46 41.28 -153.09
CA MET A 46 -78.73 40.06 -152.74
C MET A 46 -77.57 40.33 -151.77
N ILE A 47 -76.86 41.46 -151.93
CA ILE A 47 -75.80 41.87 -150.99
C ILE A 47 -76.39 42.27 -149.63
N ILE A 48 -77.53 42.98 -149.59
CA ILE A 48 -78.23 43.29 -148.34
C ILE A 48 -78.65 41.99 -147.63
N ALA A 49 -79.24 41.03 -148.34
CA ALA A 49 -79.64 39.74 -147.77
C ALA A 49 -78.44 38.93 -147.27
N GLY A 50 -77.31 38.94 -148.00
CA GLY A 50 -76.07 38.30 -147.56
C GLY A 50 -75.49 38.92 -146.28
N LEU A 51 -75.49 40.26 -146.18
CA LEU A 51 -75.03 40.97 -144.99
C LEU A 51 -75.99 40.78 -143.79
N GLU A 52 -77.29 40.68 -144.01
CA GLU A 52 -78.27 40.33 -142.97
C GLU A 52 -78.04 38.92 -142.42
N SER A 53 -77.82 37.93 -143.29
CA SER A 53 -77.48 36.57 -142.88
C SER A 53 -76.17 36.52 -142.07
N GLN A 54 -75.16 37.27 -142.50
CA GLN A 54 -73.87 37.31 -141.81
C GLN A 54 -73.97 37.99 -140.42
N ARG A 55 -74.77 39.06 -140.32
CA ARG A 55 -75.08 39.71 -139.03
C ARG A 55 -75.74 38.73 -138.07
N ASP A 56 -76.74 37.98 -138.52
CA ASP A 56 -77.52 37.09 -137.65
C ASP A 56 -76.69 35.88 -137.19
N GLU A 57 -75.73 35.43 -138.00
CA GLU A 57 -74.76 34.40 -137.63
C GLU A 57 -73.78 34.91 -136.56
N LEU A 58 -73.22 36.11 -136.73
CA LEU A 58 -72.33 36.73 -135.74
C LEU A 58 -73.04 37.02 -134.40
N ILE A 59 -74.33 37.40 -134.43
CA ILE A 59 -75.15 37.56 -133.22
C ILE A 59 -75.29 36.22 -132.49
N ARG A 60 -75.56 35.12 -133.22
CA ARG A 60 -75.67 33.79 -132.62
C ARG A 60 -74.37 33.35 -131.96
N GLN A 61 -73.24 33.45 -132.68
CA GLN A 61 -71.92 33.05 -132.16
C GLN A 61 -71.51 33.87 -130.92
N ARG A 62 -71.77 35.18 -130.93
CA ARG A 62 -71.52 36.04 -129.76
C ARG A 62 -72.38 35.63 -128.56
N ASN A 63 -73.66 35.35 -128.77
CA ASN A 63 -74.57 34.98 -127.69
C ASN A 63 -74.22 33.60 -127.09
N GLU A 64 -73.79 32.64 -127.92
CA GLU A 64 -73.29 31.34 -127.45
C GLU A 64 -72.04 31.48 -126.56
N LEU A 65 -71.09 32.33 -126.95
CA LEU A 65 -69.88 32.57 -126.18
C LEU A 65 -70.16 33.27 -124.85
N ILE A 66 -71.10 34.24 -124.81
CA ILE A 66 -71.55 34.86 -123.56
C ILE A 66 -72.20 33.80 -122.64
N LEU A 67 -72.98 32.88 -123.20
CA LEU A 67 -73.61 31.78 -122.45
C LEU A 67 -72.59 30.74 -121.93
N GLN A 68 -71.47 30.56 -122.63
CA GLN A 68 -70.36 29.73 -122.15
C GLN A 68 -69.53 30.43 -121.06
N GLN A 69 -69.28 31.74 -121.21
CA GLN A 69 -68.59 32.56 -120.19
C GLN A 69 -69.35 32.58 -118.85
N GLN A 70 -70.69 32.56 -118.87
CA GLN A 70 -71.48 32.45 -117.64
C GLN A 70 -71.39 31.07 -116.96
N ARG A 71 -71.01 30.02 -117.71
CA ARG A 71 -70.88 28.65 -117.18
C ARG A 71 -69.47 28.29 -116.73
N GLN A 72 -68.44 29.00 -117.19
CA GLN A 72 -67.03 28.75 -116.83
C GLN A 72 -66.31 30.08 -116.58
N GLN A 73 -65.76 30.26 -115.36
CA GLN A 73 -64.93 31.42 -115.01
C GLN A 73 -63.54 31.32 -115.64
N ASP A 74 -63.44 31.49 -116.96
CA ASP A 74 -62.17 31.50 -117.68
C ASP A 74 -62.00 32.76 -118.54
N ASN A 75 -60.82 33.37 -118.50
CA ASN A 75 -60.52 34.70 -119.05
C ASN A 75 -60.29 34.70 -120.58
N GLY A 76 -60.26 33.54 -121.23
CA GLY A 76 -60.06 33.43 -122.68
C GLY A 76 -61.25 33.89 -123.53
N TYR A 77 -62.47 33.86 -122.98
CA TYR A 77 -63.70 34.19 -123.71
C TYR A 77 -63.89 35.70 -123.94
N GLU A 78 -63.32 36.53 -123.07
CA GLU A 78 -63.49 37.99 -123.12
C GLU A 78 -62.88 38.58 -124.41
N GLN A 79 -61.69 38.11 -124.82
CA GLN A 79 -61.05 38.55 -126.07
C GLN A 79 -61.81 38.08 -127.32
N ALA A 80 -62.42 36.89 -127.29
CA ALA A 80 -63.21 36.35 -128.39
C ALA A 80 -64.54 37.09 -128.58
N VAL A 81 -65.23 37.41 -127.47
CA VAL A 81 -66.47 38.21 -127.47
C VAL A 81 -66.20 39.63 -127.95
N ASP A 82 -65.07 40.23 -127.57
CA ASP A 82 -64.67 41.56 -128.04
C ASP A 82 -64.42 41.60 -129.55
N LYS A 83 -63.75 40.58 -130.11
CA LYS A 83 -63.49 40.50 -131.56
C LYS A 83 -64.79 40.37 -132.35
N LEU A 84 -65.68 39.46 -131.95
CA LEU A 84 -67.01 39.31 -132.58
C LEU A 84 -67.84 40.59 -132.45
N SER A 85 -67.76 41.30 -131.33
CA SER A 85 -68.48 42.56 -131.13
C SER A 85 -68.01 43.64 -132.11
N ARG A 86 -66.71 43.69 -132.45
CA ARG A 86 -66.17 44.60 -133.48
C ARG A 86 -66.62 44.22 -134.89
N GLU A 87 -66.62 42.93 -135.25
CA GLU A 87 -67.09 42.45 -136.57
C GLU A 87 -68.60 42.70 -136.76
N LEU A 88 -69.39 42.58 -135.69
CA LEU A 88 -70.82 42.91 -135.69
C LEU A 88 -71.09 44.40 -135.89
N ALA A 89 -70.26 45.26 -135.30
CA ALA A 89 -70.36 46.71 -135.51
C ALA A 89 -70.03 47.09 -136.97
N ASP A 90 -69.01 46.46 -137.56
CA ASP A 90 -68.58 46.75 -138.94
C ASP A 90 -69.56 46.20 -140.01
N THR A 91 -70.21 45.05 -139.74
CA THR A 91 -71.28 44.53 -140.61
C THR A 91 -72.54 45.39 -140.55
N ARG A 92 -72.91 45.90 -139.36
CA ARG A 92 -74.05 46.83 -139.21
C ARG A 92 -73.84 48.14 -139.95
N SER A 93 -72.65 48.73 -139.87
CA SER A 93 -72.35 49.98 -140.58
C SER A 93 -72.43 49.83 -142.11
N LYS A 94 -71.91 48.71 -142.66
CA LYS A 94 -72.04 48.37 -144.09
C LYS A 94 -73.48 48.14 -144.52
N LEU A 95 -74.28 47.51 -143.68
CA LEU A 95 -75.70 47.24 -143.93
C LEU A 95 -76.52 48.53 -143.94
N GLU A 96 -76.29 49.44 -142.99
CA GLU A 96 -76.91 50.77 -142.97
C GLU A 96 -76.52 51.61 -144.20
N PHE A 97 -75.26 51.52 -144.64
CA PHE A 97 -74.79 52.20 -145.85
C PHE A 97 -75.50 51.67 -147.12
N MET A 98 -75.62 50.35 -147.27
CA MET A 98 -76.31 49.74 -148.42
C MET A 98 -77.82 50.00 -148.40
N GLN A 99 -78.45 50.01 -147.23
CA GLN A 99 -79.87 50.37 -147.08
C GLN A 99 -80.14 51.85 -147.38
N ARG A 100 -79.24 52.77 -146.99
CA ARG A 100 -79.35 54.19 -147.37
C ARG A 100 -79.21 54.38 -148.88
N ARG A 101 -78.32 53.63 -149.53
CA ARG A 101 -78.13 53.67 -150.99
C ARG A 101 -79.32 53.10 -151.78
N ALA A 102 -80.06 52.15 -151.22
CA ALA A 102 -81.29 51.60 -151.82
C ALA A 102 -82.53 52.51 -151.70
N ARG A 103 -82.51 53.54 -150.84
CA ARG A 103 -83.66 54.44 -150.57
C ARG A 103 -83.72 55.71 -151.43
N LEU A 104 -82.73 55.98 -152.29
CA LEU A 104 -82.69 57.21 -153.10
C LEU A 104 -83.27 56.95 -154.51
N ASN A 105 -84.54 57.30 -154.72
CA ASN A 105 -85.20 57.34 -156.03
C ASN A 105 -85.20 58.76 -156.63
N ARG A 106 -85.13 58.81 -157.97
CA ARG A 106 -84.96 59.99 -158.81
C ARG A 106 -86.30 60.46 -159.36
N GLU A 107 -87.06 61.25 -158.59
CA GLU A 107 -88.17 62.10 -159.06
C GLU A 107 -88.55 63.08 -157.93
N ASN A 108 -88.71 64.37 -158.28
CA ASN A 108 -89.01 65.56 -157.44
C ASN A 108 -87.80 66.41 -157.02
N ALA A 109 -87.22 67.13 -157.99
CA ALA A 109 -86.51 68.38 -157.74
C ALA A 109 -87.50 69.54 -157.86
N GLY A 110 -87.74 70.24 -156.75
CA GLY A 110 -88.36 71.57 -156.70
C GLY A 110 -87.56 72.42 -155.70
N PRO A 111 -87.32 73.72 -155.96
CA PRO A 111 -86.28 74.49 -155.27
C PRO A 111 -86.73 74.98 -153.88
N LEU A 112 -85.81 75.00 -152.90
CA LEU A 112 -85.94 75.67 -151.60
C LEU A 112 -84.81 76.71 -151.41
N SER A 113 -85.11 77.79 -150.68
CA SER A 113 -84.43 79.10 -150.73
C SER A 113 -83.33 79.28 -149.65
N PRO A 114 -82.33 80.17 -149.83
CA PRO A 114 -81.12 80.29 -148.98
C PRO A 114 -81.28 80.62 -147.49
N ALA A 115 -82.45 81.02 -147.01
CA ALA A 115 -82.63 81.44 -145.61
C ALA A 115 -82.58 80.26 -144.60
N ASP A 116 -82.91 79.05 -145.05
CA ASP A 116 -82.98 77.88 -144.17
C ASP A 116 -81.59 77.31 -143.82
N LEU A 117 -80.60 77.49 -144.71
CA LEU A 117 -79.21 77.03 -144.51
C LEU A 117 -78.48 77.73 -143.34
N GLN A 118 -78.86 78.96 -142.99
CA GLN A 118 -78.14 79.74 -141.97
C GLN A 118 -78.53 79.35 -140.54
N LYS A 119 -79.77 78.88 -140.34
CA LYS A 119 -80.26 78.39 -139.03
C LYS A 119 -79.63 77.05 -138.64
N GLU A 120 -79.36 76.19 -139.61
CA GLU A 120 -78.85 74.84 -139.37
C GLU A 120 -77.37 74.86 -138.91
N LEU A 121 -76.57 75.79 -139.44
CA LEU A 121 -75.16 75.97 -139.06
C LEU A 121 -74.98 76.47 -137.61
N GLU A 122 -75.85 77.36 -137.14
CA GLU A 122 -75.79 77.88 -135.75
C GLU A 122 -76.16 76.83 -134.70
N ALA A 123 -77.05 75.89 -135.04
CA ALA A 123 -77.41 74.78 -134.16
C ALA A 123 -76.24 73.80 -133.96
N GLU A 124 -75.48 73.53 -135.02
CA GLU A 124 -74.34 72.61 -135.01
C GLU A 124 -73.15 73.12 -134.17
N ILE A 125 -72.88 74.43 -134.20
CA ILE A 125 -71.82 75.05 -133.37
C ILE A 125 -72.15 74.95 -131.87
N LYS A 126 -73.42 75.10 -131.49
CA LYS A 126 -73.86 74.95 -130.08
C LYS A 126 -73.71 73.51 -129.58
N GLU A 127 -74.07 72.53 -130.39
CA GLU A 127 -73.87 71.10 -130.09
C GLU A 127 -72.38 70.76 -129.88
N LYS A 128 -71.50 71.28 -130.74
CA LYS A 128 -70.05 71.05 -130.63
C LYS A 128 -69.43 71.67 -129.37
N ASN A 129 -69.85 72.87 -128.99
CA ASN A 129 -69.38 73.51 -127.76
C ASN A 129 -69.87 72.76 -126.50
N LEU A 130 -71.11 72.25 -126.53
CA LEU A 130 -71.67 71.45 -125.43
C LEU A 130 -70.93 70.12 -125.25
N THR A 131 -70.60 69.44 -126.35
CA THR A 131 -69.84 68.19 -126.33
C THR A 131 -68.40 68.38 -125.88
N GLN A 132 -67.73 69.47 -126.29
CA GLN A 132 -66.41 69.85 -125.76
C GLN A 132 -66.45 70.08 -124.25
N SER A 133 -67.43 70.82 -123.72
CA SER A 133 -67.56 71.03 -122.28
C SER A 133 -67.81 69.72 -121.50
N ARG A 134 -68.59 68.79 -122.07
CA ARG A 134 -68.79 67.45 -121.48
C ARG A 134 -67.51 66.62 -121.47
N LEU A 135 -66.72 66.67 -122.54
CA LEU A 135 -65.42 65.98 -122.61
C LEU A 135 -64.42 66.53 -121.59
N GLU A 136 -64.38 67.85 -121.39
CA GLU A 136 -63.53 68.46 -120.37
C GLU A 136 -63.94 68.02 -118.95
N LYS A 137 -65.25 68.01 -118.64
CA LYS A 137 -65.77 67.50 -117.36
C LYS A 137 -65.37 66.04 -117.13
N LEU A 138 -65.59 65.17 -118.11
CA LEU A 138 -65.20 63.76 -118.02
C LEU A 138 -63.68 63.58 -117.85
N ARG A 139 -62.86 64.40 -118.50
CA ARG A 139 -61.39 64.38 -118.30
C ARG A 139 -61.01 64.78 -116.88
N THR A 140 -61.66 65.80 -116.32
CA THR A 140 -61.42 66.19 -114.92
C THR A 140 -61.88 65.12 -113.93
N GLU A 141 -63.02 64.47 -114.17
CA GLU A 141 -63.51 63.36 -113.36
C GLU A 141 -62.58 62.14 -113.44
N LEU A 142 -62.06 61.82 -114.63
CA LEU A 142 -61.09 60.74 -114.82
C LEU A 142 -59.78 61.01 -114.08
N ASP A 143 -59.24 62.23 -114.16
CA ASP A 143 -58.01 62.61 -113.43
C ASP A 143 -58.22 62.54 -111.91
N MET A 144 -59.39 62.97 -111.42
CA MET A 144 -59.76 62.84 -110.02
C MET A 144 -59.90 61.37 -109.58
N ALA A 145 -60.52 60.53 -110.41
CA ALA A 145 -60.63 59.10 -110.16
C ALA A 145 -59.25 58.42 -110.12
N GLN A 146 -58.35 58.74 -111.06
CA GLN A 146 -56.98 58.24 -111.07
C GLN A 146 -56.18 58.68 -109.84
N LYS A 147 -56.34 59.94 -109.41
CA LYS A 147 -55.74 60.44 -108.17
C LYS A 147 -56.27 59.70 -106.95
N ASN A 148 -57.58 59.41 -106.90
CA ASN A 148 -58.18 58.64 -105.81
C ASN A 148 -57.69 57.18 -105.79
N ILE A 149 -57.57 56.53 -106.95
CA ILE A 149 -57.01 55.17 -107.05
C ILE A 149 -55.55 55.15 -106.59
N ARG A 150 -54.71 56.10 -107.02
CA ARG A 150 -53.33 56.20 -106.53
C ARG A 150 -53.24 56.41 -105.03
N ARG A 151 -54.16 57.21 -104.46
CA ARG A 151 -54.26 57.40 -103.00
C ARG A 151 -54.69 56.10 -102.30
N SER A 152 -55.67 55.37 -102.84
CA SER A 152 -56.09 54.09 -102.26
C SER A 152 -55.00 53.02 -102.35
N ASP A 153 -54.24 52.97 -103.46
CA ASP A 153 -53.13 52.04 -103.62
C ASP A 153 -52.00 52.36 -102.64
N ALA A 154 -51.67 53.64 -102.45
CA ALA A 154 -50.71 54.07 -101.44
C ALA A 154 -51.19 53.73 -100.02
N MET A 155 -52.48 53.90 -99.73
CA MET A 155 -53.08 53.53 -98.44
C MET A 155 -53.07 52.01 -98.23
N LEU A 156 -53.36 51.22 -99.26
CA LEU A 156 -53.31 49.76 -99.20
C LEU A 156 -51.88 49.25 -98.98
N ALA A 157 -50.90 49.83 -99.67
CA ALA A 157 -49.49 49.51 -99.47
C ALA A 157 -49.02 49.86 -98.05
N ALA A 158 -49.41 51.03 -97.53
CA ALA A 158 -49.12 51.43 -96.16
C ALA A 158 -49.77 50.47 -95.13
N LEU A 159 -51.02 50.07 -95.36
CA LEU A 159 -51.73 49.12 -94.50
C LEU A 159 -51.10 47.72 -94.54
N GLN A 160 -50.67 47.25 -95.72
CA GLN A 160 -49.94 46.00 -95.87
C GLN A 160 -48.61 46.04 -95.12
N GLN A 161 -47.89 47.16 -95.18
CA GLN A 161 -46.64 47.32 -94.43
C GLN A 161 -46.90 47.33 -92.93
N GLN A 162 -47.89 48.09 -92.45
CA GLN A 162 -48.29 48.11 -91.04
C GLN A 162 -48.72 46.70 -90.58
N HIS A 163 -49.42 45.93 -91.42
CA HIS A 163 -49.78 44.56 -91.11
C HIS A 163 -48.55 43.65 -90.98
N LYS A 164 -47.56 43.76 -91.88
CA LYS A 164 -46.29 43.03 -91.76
C LYS A 164 -45.54 43.40 -90.48
N ASP A 165 -45.46 44.69 -90.15
CA ASP A 165 -44.76 45.18 -88.96
C ASP A 165 -45.42 44.68 -87.67
N THR A 166 -46.77 44.71 -87.61
CA THR A 166 -47.55 44.19 -86.46
C THR A 166 -47.43 42.67 -86.31
N VAL A 167 -47.41 41.92 -87.41
CA VAL A 167 -47.14 40.47 -87.38
C VAL A 167 -45.72 40.19 -86.85
N GLN A 168 -44.73 40.96 -87.27
CA GLN A 168 -43.36 40.82 -86.78
C GLN A 168 -43.25 41.19 -85.30
N GLU A 169 -43.93 42.24 -84.85
CA GLU A 169 -43.96 42.64 -83.44
C GLU A 169 -44.65 41.56 -82.58
N LEU A 170 -45.74 40.98 -83.04
CA LEU A 170 -46.41 39.86 -82.37
C LEU A 170 -45.52 38.62 -82.29
N ALA A 171 -44.77 38.29 -83.34
CA ALA A 171 -43.80 37.19 -83.34
C ALA A 171 -42.64 37.45 -82.35
N ASN A 172 -42.15 38.68 -82.27
CA ASN A 172 -41.12 39.06 -81.30
C ASN A 172 -41.65 38.99 -79.86
N ARG A 173 -42.90 39.43 -79.63
CA ARG A 173 -43.56 39.35 -78.32
C ARG A 173 -43.83 37.90 -77.90
N SER A 174 -44.27 37.03 -78.81
CA SER A 174 -44.47 35.60 -78.51
C SER A 174 -43.15 34.92 -78.15
N ALA A 175 -42.08 35.17 -78.90
CA ALA A 175 -40.74 34.65 -78.58
C ALA A 175 -40.22 35.16 -77.23
N SER A 176 -40.50 36.43 -76.88
CA SER A 176 -40.15 36.99 -75.56
C SER A 176 -40.96 36.31 -74.45
N LEU A 177 -42.27 36.14 -74.64
CA LEU A 177 -43.14 35.44 -73.68
C LEU A 177 -42.69 34.00 -73.48
N GLU A 178 -42.33 33.27 -74.54
CA GLU A 178 -41.79 31.92 -74.45
C GLU A 178 -40.49 31.87 -73.64
N LYS A 179 -39.56 32.80 -73.87
CA LYS A 179 -38.33 32.91 -73.05
C LYS A 179 -38.65 33.19 -71.59
N THR A 180 -39.59 34.09 -71.29
CA THR A 180 -39.99 34.38 -69.90
C THR A 180 -40.68 33.19 -69.25
N GLN A 181 -41.51 32.44 -69.99
CA GLN A 181 -42.18 31.23 -69.51
C GLN A 181 -41.17 30.12 -69.20
N ASN A 182 -40.17 29.93 -70.08
CA ASN A 182 -39.08 28.99 -69.85
C ASN A 182 -38.24 29.40 -68.62
N SER A 183 -37.91 30.69 -68.50
CA SER A 183 -37.18 31.22 -67.33
C SER A 183 -37.97 31.05 -66.03
N LEU A 184 -39.28 31.29 -66.05
CA LEU A 184 -40.16 31.09 -64.91
C LEU A 184 -40.28 29.60 -64.54
N SER A 185 -40.37 28.70 -65.51
CA SER A 185 -40.35 27.26 -65.24
C SER A 185 -39.04 26.81 -64.59
N ALA A 186 -37.90 27.30 -65.08
CA ALA A 186 -36.58 26.99 -64.50
C ALA A 186 -36.48 27.53 -63.07
N ALA A 187 -36.93 28.77 -62.83
CA ALA A 187 -36.97 29.36 -61.49
C ALA A 187 -37.89 28.57 -60.54
N ARG A 188 -39.05 28.09 -61.02
CA ARG A 188 -39.96 27.22 -60.24
C ARG A 188 -39.29 25.90 -59.87
N THR A 189 -38.60 25.25 -60.81
CA THR A 189 -37.85 24.01 -60.54
C THR A 189 -36.74 24.25 -59.52
N GLN A 190 -35.99 25.35 -59.64
CA GLN A 190 -34.96 25.72 -58.67
C GLN A 190 -35.54 26.01 -57.28
N ALA A 191 -36.66 26.73 -57.20
CA ALA A 191 -37.35 26.99 -55.93
C ALA A 191 -37.85 25.70 -55.27
N ALA A 192 -38.38 24.76 -56.05
CA ALA A 192 -38.79 23.44 -55.54
C ALA A 192 -37.58 22.65 -54.99
N GLN A 193 -36.47 22.60 -55.74
CA GLN A 193 -35.23 21.96 -55.29
C GLN A 193 -34.65 22.61 -54.03
N LEU A 194 -34.70 23.94 -53.93
CA LEU A 194 -34.30 24.65 -52.72
C LEU A 194 -35.21 24.33 -51.53
N GLY A 195 -36.52 24.24 -51.75
CA GLY A 195 -37.49 23.81 -50.75
C GLY A 195 -37.20 22.39 -50.22
N GLU A 196 -36.93 21.44 -51.12
CA GLU A 196 -36.53 20.08 -50.73
C GLU A 196 -35.22 20.06 -49.93
N ARG A 197 -34.20 20.83 -50.36
CA ARG A 197 -32.93 20.94 -49.64
C ARG A 197 -33.08 21.58 -48.26
N LEU A 198 -33.95 22.59 -48.12
CA LEU A 198 -34.26 23.21 -46.83
C LEU A 198 -34.97 22.23 -45.91
N SER A 199 -35.98 21.51 -46.40
CA SER A 199 -36.69 20.49 -45.61
C SER A 199 -35.74 19.37 -45.16
N ALA A 200 -34.84 18.92 -46.03
CA ALA A 200 -33.81 17.95 -45.66
C ALA A 200 -32.86 18.48 -44.56
N ARG A 201 -32.46 19.76 -44.65
CA ARG A 201 -31.62 20.39 -43.64
C ARG A 201 -32.33 20.58 -42.30
N GLU A 202 -33.60 20.93 -42.30
CA GLU A 202 -34.42 21.00 -41.09
C GLU A 202 -34.53 19.62 -40.42
N ALA A 203 -34.75 18.57 -41.21
CA ALA A 203 -34.77 17.19 -40.71
C ALA A 203 -33.42 16.77 -40.11
N ASP A 204 -32.31 17.12 -40.76
CA ASP A 204 -30.95 16.86 -40.24
C ASP A 204 -30.69 17.61 -38.93
N LEU A 205 -31.05 18.89 -38.85
CA LEU A 205 -30.90 19.69 -37.62
C LEU A 205 -31.75 19.13 -36.47
N ALA A 206 -32.97 18.67 -36.77
CA ALA A 206 -33.82 18.02 -35.78
C ALA A 206 -33.24 16.68 -35.30
N ARG A 207 -32.55 15.92 -36.17
CA ARG A 207 -31.80 14.72 -35.77
C ARG A 207 -30.60 15.07 -34.89
N GLN A 208 -29.77 16.02 -35.32
CA GLN A 208 -28.61 16.47 -34.55
C GLN A 208 -29.00 17.01 -33.17
N THR A 209 -30.12 17.73 -33.06
CA THR A 209 -30.64 18.21 -31.78
C THR A 209 -31.04 17.06 -30.85
N ARG A 210 -31.67 16.01 -31.39
CA ARG A 210 -32.00 14.80 -30.62
C ARG A 210 -30.75 14.05 -30.18
N ASP A 211 -29.76 13.90 -31.06
CA ASP A 211 -28.49 13.25 -30.75
C ASP A 211 -27.71 14.04 -29.69
N LEU A 212 -27.70 15.38 -29.77
CA LEU A 212 -27.09 16.24 -28.75
C LEU A 212 -27.79 16.13 -27.39
N ASN A 213 -29.12 16.01 -27.38
CA ASN A 213 -29.85 15.81 -26.12
C ASN A 213 -29.58 14.41 -25.54
N SER A 214 -29.51 13.37 -26.39
CA SER A 214 -29.17 12.01 -25.96
C SER A 214 -27.75 11.93 -25.39
N THR A 215 -26.77 12.53 -26.08
CA THR A 215 -25.37 12.58 -25.60
C THR A 215 -25.24 13.36 -24.30
N ARG A 216 -25.97 14.48 -24.13
CA ARG A 216 -26.03 15.22 -22.85
C ARG A 216 -26.59 14.36 -21.72
N GLN A 217 -27.66 13.61 -21.96
CA GLN A 217 -28.22 12.68 -20.97
C GLN A 217 -27.23 11.58 -20.61
N ALA A 218 -26.61 10.95 -21.60
CA ALA A 218 -25.58 9.92 -21.38
C ALA A 218 -24.39 10.47 -20.58
N LEU A 219 -23.95 11.70 -20.88
CA LEU A 219 -22.88 12.36 -20.13
C LEU A 219 -23.29 12.63 -18.68
N ALA A 220 -24.51 13.11 -18.42
CA ALA A 220 -25.01 13.31 -17.07
C ALA A 220 -25.07 12.00 -16.27
N THR A 221 -25.53 10.91 -16.89
CA THR A 221 -25.50 9.56 -16.28
C THR A 221 -24.07 9.10 -16.00
N SER A 222 -23.13 9.33 -16.93
CA SER A 222 -21.71 9.00 -16.74
C SER A 222 -21.08 9.81 -15.61
N GLN A 223 -21.44 11.08 -15.45
CA GLN A 223 -20.97 11.92 -14.35
C GLN A 223 -21.51 11.45 -13.00
N SER A 224 -22.80 11.09 -12.94
CA SER A 224 -23.43 10.54 -11.74
C SER A 224 -22.80 9.20 -11.32
N THR A 225 -22.58 8.29 -12.28
CA THR A 225 -21.89 7.02 -12.01
C THR A 225 -20.44 7.23 -11.56
N ALA A 226 -19.69 8.15 -12.19
CA ALA A 226 -18.34 8.50 -11.76
C ALA A 226 -18.32 9.09 -10.33
N ALA A 227 -19.28 9.93 -9.97
CA ALA A 227 -19.43 10.44 -8.61
C ALA A 227 -19.73 9.30 -7.61
N GLY A 228 -20.60 8.36 -7.99
CA GLY A 228 -20.88 7.16 -7.21
C GLY A 228 -19.64 6.28 -6.99
N TYR A 229 -18.81 6.10 -8.02
CA TYR A 229 -17.54 5.39 -7.89
C TYR A 229 -16.55 6.11 -6.97
N ARG A 230 -16.43 7.43 -7.05
CA ARG A 230 -15.59 8.21 -6.13
C ARG A 230 -16.05 8.04 -4.68
N GLN A 231 -17.35 8.09 -4.42
CA GLN A 231 -17.88 7.87 -3.09
C GLN A 231 -17.55 6.45 -2.59
N LYS A 232 -17.77 5.41 -3.42
CA LYS A 232 -17.38 4.03 -3.09
C LYS A 232 -15.88 3.92 -2.82
N LEU A 233 -15.03 4.55 -3.63
CA LEU A 233 -13.59 4.56 -3.44
C LEU A 233 -13.22 5.14 -2.08
N THR A 234 -13.77 6.30 -1.71
CA THR A 234 -13.50 6.93 -0.41
C THR A 234 -13.97 6.06 0.77
N VAL A 235 -15.08 5.32 0.63
CA VAL A 235 -15.54 4.37 1.64
C VAL A 235 -14.55 3.20 1.75
N THR A 236 -14.15 2.61 0.62
CA THR A 236 -13.17 1.51 0.61
C THR A 236 -11.81 1.93 1.16
N GLU A 237 -11.36 3.16 0.92
CA GLU A 237 -10.12 3.69 1.50
C GLU A 237 -10.21 3.83 3.02
N ARG A 238 -11.36 4.29 3.54
CA ARG A 238 -11.62 4.33 4.99
C ARG A 238 -11.67 2.93 5.59
N ASP A 239 -12.33 1.99 4.92
CA ASP A 239 -12.40 0.60 5.36
C ASP A 239 -11.01 -0.05 5.37
N LEU A 240 -10.18 0.21 4.36
CA LEU A 240 -8.78 -0.25 4.32
C LEU A 240 -7.94 0.37 5.45
N ALA A 241 -8.12 1.67 5.74
CA ALA A 241 -7.44 2.32 6.85
C ALA A 241 -7.87 1.71 8.20
N TYR A 242 -9.18 1.45 8.37
CA TYR A 242 -9.72 0.78 9.54
C TYR A 242 -9.18 -0.66 9.69
N LEU A 243 -9.18 -1.45 8.61
CA LEU A 243 -8.64 -2.81 8.60
C LEU A 243 -7.15 -2.84 8.90
N ARG A 244 -6.36 -1.89 8.36
CA ARG A 244 -4.94 -1.73 8.73
C ARG A 244 -4.77 -1.40 10.22
N GLY A 245 -5.59 -0.50 10.76
CA GLY A 245 -5.58 -0.20 12.19
C GLY A 245 -5.87 -1.42 13.05
N LYS A 246 -6.89 -2.21 12.66
CA LYS A 246 -7.24 -3.47 13.33
C LYS A 246 -6.12 -4.51 13.21
N ALA A 247 -5.52 -4.66 12.03
CA ALA A 247 -4.40 -5.57 11.80
C ALA A 247 -3.19 -5.21 12.70
N ASN A 248 -2.81 -3.93 12.75
CA ASN A 248 -1.74 -3.45 13.64
C ASN A 248 -2.05 -3.71 15.12
N ALA A 249 -3.30 -3.52 15.54
CA ALA A 249 -3.73 -3.84 16.90
C ALA A 249 -3.59 -5.34 17.19
N THR A 250 -4.04 -6.20 16.27
CA THR A 250 -3.89 -7.65 16.41
C THR A 250 -2.45 -8.11 16.37
N GLU A 251 -1.57 -7.47 15.58
CA GLU A 251 -0.14 -7.76 15.58
C GLU A 251 0.51 -7.40 16.93
N LYS A 252 0.13 -6.27 17.52
CA LYS A 252 0.59 -5.87 18.85
C LYS A 252 0.10 -6.85 19.93
N GLU A 253 -1.16 -7.25 19.87
CA GLU A 253 -1.71 -8.29 20.76
C GLU A 253 -0.98 -9.63 20.57
N LEU A 254 -0.69 -10.03 19.33
CA LEU A 254 0.05 -11.24 19.03
C LEU A 254 1.50 -11.19 19.56
N ALA A 255 2.17 -10.03 19.45
CA ALA A 255 3.49 -9.83 20.03
C ALA A 255 3.45 -9.95 21.56
N THR A 256 2.51 -9.28 22.23
CA THR A 256 2.38 -9.35 23.70
C THR A 256 1.99 -10.75 24.19
N THR A 257 1.16 -11.49 23.45
CA THR A 257 0.83 -12.88 23.78
C THR A 257 2.02 -13.81 23.58
N ARG A 258 2.84 -13.61 22.55
CA ARG A 258 4.13 -14.33 22.39
C ARG A 258 5.08 -14.07 23.55
N ASP A 259 5.24 -12.82 23.97
CA ASP A 259 6.11 -12.48 25.10
C ASP A 259 5.62 -13.13 26.40
N ARG A 260 4.30 -13.13 26.64
CA ARG A 260 3.69 -13.84 27.77
C ARG A 260 3.90 -15.35 27.69
N LEU A 261 3.80 -15.93 26.50
CA LEU A 261 4.04 -17.36 26.28
C LEU A 261 5.51 -17.72 26.59
N LEU A 262 6.47 -16.95 26.09
CA LEU A 262 7.90 -17.15 26.38
C LEU A 262 8.21 -17.03 27.87
N ALA A 263 7.62 -16.04 28.55
CA ALA A 263 7.75 -15.90 30.00
C ALA A 263 7.15 -17.11 30.76
N SER A 264 5.97 -17.58 30.32
CA SER A 264 5.33 -18.77 30.87
C SER A 264 6.18 -20.03 30.65
N GLU A 265 6.73 -20.22 29.46
CA GLU A 265 7.61 -21.36 29.13
C GLU A 265 8.88 -21.35 30.00
N LYS A 266 9.51 -20.18 30.18
CA LYS A 266 10.65 -20.03 31.08
C LYS A 266 10.29 -20.36 32.53
N SER A 267 9.12 -19.92 32.99
CA SER A 267 8.62 -20.27 34.33
C SER A 267 8.32 -21.76 34.46
N ALA A 268 7.76 -22.40 33.43
CA ALA A 268 7.48 -23.83 33.42
C ALA A 268 8.78 -24.64 33.49
N LYS A 269 9.80 -24.29 32.68
CA LYS A 269 11.13 -24.92 32.74
C LYS A 269 11.79 -24.77 34.12
N SER A 270 11.67 -23.60 34.76
CA SER A 270 12.14 -23.41 36.14
C SER A 270 11.44 -24.35 37.11
N ARG A 271 10.11 -24.45 37.01
CA ARG A 271 9.31 -25.36 37.84
C ARG A 271 9.63 -26.83 37.59
N GLU A 272 9.92 -27.22 36.35
CA GLU A 272 10.36 -28.59 36.03
C GLU A 272 11.71 -28.91 36.68
N ILE A 273 12.66 -27.98 36.66
CA ILE A 273 13.95 -28.14 37.34
C ILE A 273 13.76 -28.24 38.86
N GLU A 274 12.93 -27.37 39.43
CA GLU A 274 12.58 -27.42 40.86
C GLU A 274 11.90 -28.75 41.23
N LEU A 275 10.98 -29.24 40.40
CA LEU A 275 10.27 -30.49 40.61
C LEU A 275 11.21 -31.69 40.50
N ALA A 276 12.11 -31.71 39.51
CA ALA A 276 13.13 -32.75 39.39
C ALA A 276 14.10 -32.77 40.59
N SER A 277 14.49 -31.58 41.08
CA SER A 277 15.27 -31.44 42.31
C SER A 277 14.50 -31.97 43.53
N ALA A 278 13.22 -31.60 43.66
CA ALA A 278 12.36 -32.06 44.76
C ALA A 278 12.15 -33.58 44.71
N GLN A 279 11.95 -34.17 43.54
CA GLN A 279 11.87 -35.62 43.36
C GLN A 279 13.18 -36.31 43.76
N THR A 280 14.33 -35.74 43.38
CA THR A 280 15.64 -36.27 43.78
C THR A 280 15.82 -36.21 45.31
N GLN A 281 15.44 -35.10 45.93
CA GLN A 281 15.44 -34.95 47.39
C GLN A 281 14.52 -35.97 48.06
N LEU A 282 13.31 -36.17 47.52
CA LEU A 282 12.34 -37.11 48.06
C LEU A 282 12.81 -38.56 47.92
N SER A 283 13.43 -38.92 46.79
CA SER A 283 14.07 -40.23 46.61
C SER A 283 15.22 -40.45 47.59
N ASN A 284 16.07 -39.43 47.79
CA ASN A 284 17.13 -39.48 48.80
C ASN A 284 16.56 -39.63 50.22
N MET A 285 15.49 -38.91 50.55
CA MET A 285 14.79 -39.05 51.83
C MET A 285 14.16 -40.43 51.97
N GLN A 286 13.55 -40.99 50.94
CA GLN A 286 13.02 -42.35 50.95
C GLN A 286 14.13 -43.38 51.22
N ASN A 287 15.30 -43.21 50.60
CA ASN A 287 16.46 -44.07 50.86
C ASN A 287 16.96 -43.91 52.31
N VAL A 288 17.04 -42.68 52.82
CA VAL A 288 17.41 -42.43 54.22
C VAL A 288 16.40 -43.05 55.18
N VAL A 289 15.10 -42.92 54.92
CA VAL A 289 14.05 -43.53 55.74
C VAL A 289 14.09 -45.04 55.64
N SER A 290 14.28 -45.62 54.44
CA SER A 290 14.42 -47.07 54.26
C SER A 290 15.64 -47.60 55.02
N ASN A 291 16.77 -46.91 54.95
CA ASN A 291 17.97 -47.21 55.74
C ASN A 291 17.70 -47.08 57.24
N ALA A 292 17.03 -46.01 57.69
CA ALA A 292 16.66 -45.84 59.08
C ALA A 292 15.68 -46.92 59.57
N VAL A 293 14.74 -47.37 58.74
CA VAL A 293 13.83 -48.49 59.05
C VAL A 293 14.60 -49.80 59.12
N ARG A 294 15.54 -50.03 58.19
CA ARG A 294 16.43 -51.19 58.21
C ARG A 294 17.35 -51.17 59.43
N ASP A 295 17.91 -50.02 59.78
CA ASP A 295 18.74 -49.82 60.97
C ASP A 295 17.93 -49.99 62.24
N LEU A 296 16.68 -49.52 62.27
CA LEU A 296 15.76 -49.75 63.38
C LEU A 296 15.35 -51.22 63.48
N ALA A 297 15.13 -51.90 62.35
CA ALA A 297 14.88 -53.34 62.32
C ALA A 297 16.11 -54.14 62.80
N ASN A 298 17.31 -53.75 62.36
CA ASN A 298 18.57 -54.29 62.82
C ASN A 298 18.79 -53.99 64.31
N ALA A 299 18.50 -52.78 64.78
CA ALA A 299 18.57 -52.40 66.18
C ALA A 299 17.54 -53.17 67.01
N ARG A 300 16.34 -53.43 66.49
CA ARG A 300 15.34 -54.31 67.13
C ARG A 300 15.79 -55.76 67.17
N ALA A 301 16.38 -56.28 66.10
CA ALA A 301 16.93 -57.63 66.05
C ALA A 301 18.14 -57.77 66.98
N GLN A 302 19.01 -56.76 67.02
CA GLN A 302 20.09 -56.63 67.99
C GLN A 302 19.54 -56.50 69.40
N LEU A 303 18.48 -55.72 69.65
CA LEU A 303 17.84 -55.60 70.96
C LEU A 303 17.18 -56.92 71.38
N ALA A 304 16.58 -57.66 70.46
CA ALA A 304 16.03 -59.00 70.72
C ALA A 304 17.17 -60.00 70.99
N SER A 305 18.25 -59.93 70.22
CA SER A 305 19.47 -60.70 70.46
C SER A 305 20.12 -60.32 71.79
N GLU A 306 20.16 -59.04 72.15
CA GLU A 306 20.67 -58.53 73.43
C GLU A 306 19.70 -58.83 74.56
N ARG A 307 18.39 -58.99 74.31
CA ARG A 307 17.44 -59.51 75.28
C ARG A 307 17.65 -61.00 75.52
N ASN A 308 17.81 -61.79 74.47
CA ASN A 308 18.11 -63.22 74.58
C ASN A 308 19.49 -63.41 75.21
N ARG A 309 20.47 -62.60 74.83
CA ARG A 309 21.79 -62.55 75.43
C ARG A 309 21.72 -62.00 76.85
N ARG A 310 20.81 -61.08 77.16
CA ARG A 310 20.52 -60.62 78.52
C ARG A 310 19.92 -61.73 79.35
N GLU A 311 19.00 -62.49 78.80
CA GLU A 311 18.34 -63.63 79.43
C GLU A 311 19.31 -64.79 79.62
N ASP A 312 20.16 -65.07 78.63
CA ASP A 312 21.32 -65.96 78.76
C ASP A 312 22.33 -65.42 79.74
N THR A 313 22.58 -64.10 79.78
CA THR A 313 23.46 -63.51 80.77
C THR A 313 22.80 -63.50 82.13
N GLN A 314 21.47 -63.47 82.26
CA GLN A 314 20.67 -63.54 83.49
C GLN A 314 20.65 -64.98 84.01
N ASN A 315 20.58 -65.96 83.11
CA ASN A 315 20.75 -67.39 83.39
C ASN A 315 22.20 -67.71 83.75
N LYS A 316 23.15 -67.08 83.05
CA LYS A 316 24.55 -67.04 83.44
C LYS A 316 24.76 -66.18 84.67
N LEU A 317 23.91 -65.20 85.01
CA LEU A 317 23.95 -64.31 86.19
C LEU A 317 23.30 -64.98 87.39
N THR A 318 22.43 -65.97 87.20
CA THR A 318 21.90 -66.84 88.26
C THR A 318 22.89 -67.96 88.55
N LYS A 319 23.51 -68.52 87.50
CA LYS A 319 24.70 -69.39 87.65
C LYS A 319 25.91 -68.62 88.16
N LEU A 320 26.09 -67.38 87.72
CA LEU A 320 27.06 -66.46 88.27
C LEU A 320 26.58 -65.95 89.60
N GLN A 321 25.31 -65.83 89.99
CA GLN A 321 24.92 -65.45 91.36
C GLN A 321 25.46 -66.46 92.36
N GLY A 322 25.41 -67.75 92.01
CA GLY A 322 26.13 -68.80 92.72
C GLY A 322 27.66 -68.67 92.70
N ASN A 323 28.25 -67.99 91.71
CA ASN A 323 29.69 -67.69 91.60
C ASN A 323 30.06 -66.20 91.89
N TYR A 324 29.10 -65.32 92.18
CA TYR A 324 29.13 -63.85 92.21
C TYR A 324 29.04 -63.44 93.66
N ASP A 325 28.47 -64.25 94.55
CA ASP A 325 28.92 -64.24 95.94
C ASP A 325 30.46 -64.44 96.03
N THR A 326 31.07 -65.13 95.06
CA THR A 326 32.51 -65.41 95.01
C THR A 326 33.34 -64.41 94.18
N VAL A 327 32.76 -63.74 93.18
CA VAL A 327 33.47 -62.83 92.24
C VAL A 327 32.99 -61.36 92.30
N SER A 328 31.83 -61.07 92.91
CA SER A 328 31.39 -59.69 93.24
C SER A 328 32.41 -58.96 94.11
N ALA A 329 33.14 -59.69 94.95
CA ALA A 329 34.28 -59.17 95.70
C ALA A 329 35.48 -58.73 94.81
N LYS A 330 35.55 -59.14 93.53
CA LYS A 330 36.74 -58.96 92.68
C LYS A 330 36.56 -57.98 91.50
N LEU A 331 35.38 -57.86 90.89
CA LEU A 331 35.22 -57.03 89.66
C LEU A 331 34.62 -55.62 89.87
N GLN A 332 33.90 -55.36 90.97
CA GLN A 332 33.61 -53.96 91.41
C GLN A 332 34.88 -53.15 91.73
N ASN A 333 36.04 -53.82 91.78
CA ASN A 333 37.34 -53.28 92.13
C ASN A 333 38.20 -52.87 90.91
N ALA A 334 37.72 -53.05 89.66
CA ALA A 334 38.52 -52.83 88.44
C ALA A 334 37.99 -51.72 87.49
N GLU A 335 36.68 -51.57 87.29
CA GLU A 335 36.14 -50.61 86.29
C GLU A 335 35.83 -49.20 86.87
N SER A 336 35.61 -49.10 88.18
CA SER A 336 35.60 -47.85 88.96
C SER A 336 36.99 -47.20 89.09
N LYS A 337 38.06 -47.89 88.69
CA LYS A 337 39.41 -47.33 88.62
C LYS A 337 39.64 -46.57 87.31
N LEU A 338 39.34 -47.13 86.14
CA LEU A 338 39.78 -46.53 84.85
C LEU A 338 39.06 -45.26 84.36
N ARG A 339 37.77 -45.02 84.68
CA ARG A 339 37.10 -43.73 84.41
C ARG A 339 37.27 -42.72 85.55
N SER A 340 37.59 -43.20 86.76
CA SER A 340 37.95 -42.31 87.86
C SER A 340 39.40 -41.83 87.72
N ASP A 341 40.32 -42.61 87.16
CA ASP A 341 41.75 -42.24 87.13
C ASP A 341 42.05 -40.97 86.33
N VAL A 342 41.49 -40.77 85.13
CA VAL A 342 41.73 -39.55 84.32
C VAL A 342 41.06 -38.33 84.92
N LEU A 343 39.79 -38.46 85.32
CA LEU A 343 39.05 -37.38 85.98
C LEU A 343 39.67 -37.04 87.32
N LYS A 344 40.17 -38.04 88.06
CA LYS A 344 40.89 -37.88 89.32
C LYS A 344 42.22 -37.19 89.12
N CYS A 345 43.02 -37.57 88.12
CA CYS A 345 44.25 -36.85 87.78
C CYS A 345 43.96 -35.39 87.43
N TYR A 346 42.90 -35.13 86.64
CA TYR A 346 42.47 -33.76 86.35
C TYR A 346 41.98 -33.03 87.61
N THR A 347 41.13 -33.62 88.46
CA THR A 347 40.62 -32.97 89.67
C THR A 347 41.70 -32.74 90.71
N ASP A 348 42.67 -33.64 90.83
CA ASP A 348 43.81 -33.54 91.75
C ASP A 348 44.78 -32.44 91.29
N ALA A 349 44.84 -32.16 89.98
CA ALA A 349 45.67 -31.11 89.39
C ALA A 349 44.96 -29.76 89.20
N ALA A 350 43.63 -29.77 89.09
CA ALA A 350 42.84 -28.59 88.76
C ALA A 350 42.86 -27.56 89.88
N SER A 351 43.07 -26.31 89.49
CA SER A 351 42.93 -25.13 90.33
C SER A 351 41.91 -24.20 89.73
N LYS A 352 41.11 -23.55 90.58
CA LYS A 352 40.16 -22.53 90.16
C LYS A 352 40.90 -21.19 90.04
N LEU A 353 41.06 -20.71 88.82
CA LEU A 353 41.57 -19.38 88.51
C LEU A 353 40.38 -18.44 88.28
N GLN A 354 40.31 -17.39 89.10
CA GLN A 354 39.37 -16.30 88.90
C GLN A 354 40.13 -15.06 88.43
N LEU A 355 39.73 -14.55 87.27
CA LEU A 355 40.22 -13.29 86.72
C LEU A 355 39.14 -12.23 86.90
N ARG A 356 39.51 -11.08 87.48
CA ARG A 356 38.73 -9.85 87.45
C ARG A 356 39.53 -8.75 86.78
N LEU A 357 39.01 -8.22 85.69
CA LEU A 357 39.59 -7.14 84.92
C LEU A 357 38.57 -6.01 84.80
N ARG A 358 38.96 -4.77 85.13
CA ARG A 358 38.18 -3.58 84.84
C ARG A 358 39.02 -2.60 84.03
N GLU A 359 38.50 -2.22 82.88
CA GLU A 359 39.06 -1.23 81.97
C GLU A 359 38.13 -0.03 81.90
N LYS A 360 38.70 1.17 82.04
CA LYS A 360 37.96 2.40 81.78
C LYS A 360 37.94 2.68 80.29
N ARG A 361 36.79 3.10 79.76
CA ARG A 361 36.67 3.52 78.36
C ARG A 361 35.89 4.83 78.30
N LEU A 362 36.03 5.56 77.19
CA LEU A 362 35.39 6.85 77.00
C LEU A 362 33.85 6.83 77.20
N LEU A 363 33.19 5.74 76.80
CA LEU A 363 31.73 5.61 76.85
C LEU A 363 31.22 4.61 77.91
N LEU A 364 31.84 3.43 77.99
CA LEU A 364 31.38 2.33 78.85
C LEU A 364 32.58 1.57 79.42
N ASP A 365 32.78 1.66 80.74
CA ASP A 365 33.75 0.83 81.44
C ASP A 365 33.48 -0.66 81.15
N ARG A 366 34.55 -1.38 80.81
CA ARG A 366 34.49 -2.83 80.58
C ARG A 366 34.90 -3.54 81.84
N SER A 367 34.01 -4.34 82.41
CA SER A 367 34.31 -5.24 83.53
C SER A 367 34.15 -6.68 83.08
N GLU A 368 35.16 -7.51 83.30
CA GLU A 368 35.17 -8.92 82.97
C GLU A 368 35.55 -9.74 84.20
N ALA A 369 34.68 -10.68 84.56
CA ALA A 369 34.92 -11.68 85.58
C ALA A 369 34.84 -13.07 84.94
N SER A 370 35.93 -13.82 84.97
CA SER A 370 36.02 -15.14 84.35
C SER A 370 36.52 -16.16 85.35
N GLU A 371 35.92 -17.35 85.32
CA GLU A 371 36.31 -18.48 86.17
C GLU A 371 36.76 -19.64 85.28
N TYR A 372 37.99 -20.11 85.50
CA TYR A 372 38.57 -21.23 84.77
C TYR A 372 39.06 -22.29 85.76
N TYR A 373 38.86 -23.55 85.40
CA TYR A 373 39.39 -24.71 86.08
C TYR A 373 40.55 -25.24 85.24
N LEU A 374 41.77 -24.87 85.61
CA LEU A 374 42.98 -25.20 84.86
C LEU A 374 43.84 -26.16 85.69
N PRO A 375 44.36 -27.25 85.11
CA PRO A 375 45.31 -28.12 85.79
C PRO A 375 46.63 -27.38 85.99
N GLN A 376 47.25 -27.60 87.15
CA GLN A 376 48.64 -27.27 87.35
C GLN A 376 49.50 -28.23 86.55
N VAL A 377 50.53 -27.70 85.92
CA VAL A 377 51.42 -28.45 85.04
C VAL A 377 52.85 -28.20 85.49
N SER A 378 53.59 -29.29 85.72
CA SER A 378 54.99 -29.27 86.12
C SER A 378 55.85 -29.04 84.88
N ILE A 379 56.64 -27.97 84.87
CA ILE A 379 57.64 -27.70 83.85
C ILE A 379 58.93 -27.30 84.56
N ASN A 380 59.99 -28.07 84.35
CA ASN A 380 61.31 -27.83 84.94
C ASN A 380 61.28 -27.62 86.47
N GLY A 381 60.38 -28.33 87.18
CA GLY A 381 60.27 -28.29 88.64
C GLY A 381 59.44 -27.13 89.22
N ARG A 382 58.79 -26.32 88.36
CA ARG A 382 57.82 -25.28 88.78
C ARG A 382 56.43 -25.58 88.21
N ASN A 383 55.40 -25.10 88.90
CA ASN A 383 54.01 -25.33 88.52
C ASN A 383 53.45 -24.13 87.73
N TYR A 384 52.79 -24.43 86.62
CA TYR A 384 52.16 -23.43 85.76
C TYR A 384 50.71 -23.80 85.48
N LEU A 385 49.84 -22.79 85.40
CA LEU A 385 48.56 -22.92 84.72
C LEU A 385 48.77 -22.56 83.25
N ILE A 386 48.37 -23.46 82.35
CA ILE A 386 48.54 -23.29 80.91
C ILE A 386 47.17 -23.12 80.27
N SER A 387 47.00 -22.06 79.49
CA SER A 387 45.82 -21.87 78.66
C SER A 387 46.16 -20.91 77.51
N THR A 388 45.14 -20.44 76.80
CA THR A 388 45.34 -19.43 75.78
C THR A 388 45.62 -18.06 76.41
N LEU A 389 46.44 -17.25 75.73
CA LEU A 389 46.75 -15.88 76.13
C LEU A 389 45.45 -15.08 76.33
N SER A 390 44.46 -15.27 75.45
CA SER A 390 43.14 -14.66 75.56
C SER A 390 42.41 -15.04 76.85
N ALA A 391 42.40 -16.33 77.23
CA ALA A 391 41.73 -16.79 78.44
C ALA A 391 42.42 -16.26 79.71
N LEU A 392 43.75 -16.27 79.74
CA LEU A 392 44.51 -15.77 80.90
C LEU A 392 44.50 -14.24 81.02
N THR A 393 44.04 -13.49 80.02
CA THR A 393 44.11 -12.02 80.03
C THR A 393 42.76 -11.32 79.92
N GLY A 394 41.65 -12.06 79.77
CA GLY A 394 40.33 -11.46 79.56
C GLY A 394 40.26 -10.71 78.21
N SER A 395 40.97 -11.21 77.20
CA SER A 395 40.93 -10.68 75.85
C SER A 395 39.97 -11.52 75.02
N ARG A 396 38.96 -10.87 74.41
CA ARG A 396 37.97 -11.57 73.59
C ARG A 396 38.30 -11.44 72.10
N LYS A 397 37.97 -12.50 71.35
CA LYS A 397 37.98 -12.47 69.88
C LYS A 397 37.08 -11.32 69.41
N ASN A 398 37.63 -10.42 68.59
CA ASN A 398 36.99 -9.18 68.09
C ASN A 398 36.78 -8.04 69.11
N SER A 399 37.43 -8.07 70.27
CA SER A 399 37.44 -6.90 71.17
C SER A 399 38.50 -5.86 70.76
N SER A 400 38.23 -4.57 71.00
CA SER A 400 39.23 -3.52 70.82
C SER A 400 40.41 -3.73 71.77
N ALA A 401 41.59 -3.27 71.37
CA ALA A 401 42.80 -3.27 72.20
C ALA A 401 42.52 -2.72 73.60
N LEU A 402 43.15 -3.32 74.60
CA LEU A 402 43.06 -2.88 75.99
C LEU A 402 43.87 -1.60 76.19
N SER A 403 43.32 -0.56 76.81
CA SER A 403 44.07 0.69 77.05
C SER A 403 44.19 1.03 78.54
N ASP A 404 43.06 1.27 79.22
CA ASP A 404 43.06 1.85 80.57
C ASP A 404 42.57 0.83 81.61
N VAL A 405 43.30 -0.29 81.75
CA VAL A 405 43.00 -1.29 82.79
C VAL A 405 43.31 -0.70 84.16
N VAL A 406 42.27 -0.50 84.98
CA VAL A 406 42.37 0.08 86.34
C VAL A 406 42.29 -0.98 87.44
N GLU A 407 41.71 -2.14 87.14
CA GLU A 407 41.66 -3.30 88.04
C GLU A 407 42.13 -4.54 87.30
N LEU A 408 43.08 -5.26 87.90
CA LEU A 408 43.55 -6.55 87.41
C LEU A 408 43.87 -7.44 88.60
N ASN A 409 43.01 -8.44 88.82
CA ASN A 409 43.09 -9.33 89.97
C ASN A 409 43.00 -10.78 89.49
N TYR A 410 44.02 -11.55 89.83
CA TYR A 410 44.05 -13.00 89.63
C TYR A 410 44.03 -13.67 90.99
N THR A 411 43.03 -14.49 91.25
CA THR A 411 42.91 -15.25 92.49
C THR A 411 42.83 -16.74 92.19
N LEU A 412 43.65 -17.50 92.90
CA LEU A 412 43.73 -18.94 92.84
C LEU A 412 43.05 -19.54 94.07
N SER A 413 42.18 -20.52 93.85
CA SER A 413 41.56 -21.30 94.93
C SER A 413 41.42 -22.77 94.54
N SER A 414 41.18 -23.62 95.54
CA SER A 414 40.81 -25.00 95.27
C SER A 414 39.43 -25.03 94.57
N PRO A 415 39.21 -25.88 93.56
CA PRO A 415 37.94 -25.96 92.84
C PRO A 415 36.71 -26.24 93.72
N ASN A 416 36.88 -26.97 94.82
CA ASN A 416 35.82 -27.32 95.77
C ASN A 416 35.76 -26.38 96.99
N ALA A 417 36.50 -25.27 96.96
CA ALA A 417 36.54 -24.34 98.07
C ALA A 417 35.18 -23.63 98.23
N ALA A 418 34.69 -23.53 99.46
CA ALA A 418 33.49 -22.76 99.77
C ALA A 418 33.67 -21.27 99.38
N ALA A 419 32.59 -20.54 99.13
CA ALA A 419 32.63 -19.16 98.61
C ALA A 419 33.48 -18.17 99.43
N ASN A 420 33.75 -18.47 100.70
CA ASN A 420 34.55 -17.64 101.63
C ASN A 420 35.94 -18.24 101.96
N ALA A 421 36.37 -19.27 101.24
CA ALA A 421 37.65 -19.92 101.47
C ALA A 421 38.82 -18.99 101.09
N PRO A 422 40.01 -19.14 101.74
CA PRO A 422 41.18 -18.35 101.40
C PRO A 422 41.55 -18.55 99.94
N SER A 423 41.55 -17.46 99.17
CA SER A 423 42.04 -17.43 97.79
C SER A 423 43.39 -16.71 97.75
N GLN A 424 44.34 -17.27 97.02
CA GLN A 424 45.67 -16.70 96.90
C GLN A 424 45.74 -15.78 95.70
N ARG A 425 46.14 -14.52 95.92
CA ARG A 425 46.38 -13.60 94.81
C ARG A 425 47.65 -13.97 94.06
N LEU A 426 47.56 -14.09 92.74
CA LEU A 426 48.70 -14.31 91.86
C LEU A 426 49.21 -12.97 91.34
N ASN A 427 50.48 -12.70 91.63
CA ASN A 427 51.19 -11.50 91.16
C ASN A 427 52.36 -11.85 90.21
N GLY A 428 52.61 -13.14 89.98
CA GLY A 428 53.64 -13.60 89.03
C GLY A 428 53.28 -13.19 87.60
N PRO A 429 54.29 -13.00 86.71
CA PRO A 429 54.02 -12.60 85.35
C PRO A 429 53.31 -13.72 84.56
N ILE A 430 52.55 -13.33 83.52
CA ILE A 430 52.13 -14.26 82.46
C ILE A 430 53.32 -14.44 81.51
N LEU A 431 53.73 -15.68 81.33
CA LEU A 431 54.78 -16.08 80.41
C LEU A 431 54.17 -16.50 79.08
N ILE A 432 54.76 -16.09 77.98
CA ILE A 432 54.22 -16.39 76.64
C ILE A 432 55.09 -17.44 75.97
N SER A 433 54.48 -18.48 75.43
CA SER A 433 55.21 -19.51 74.69
C SER A 433 55.80 -18.92 73.40
N ARG A 434 57.09 -19.18 73.14
CA ARG A 434 57.76 -18.73 71.91
C ARG A 434 57.34 -19.55 70.68
N SER A 435 56.97 -20.82 70.90
CA SER A 435 56.55 -21.73 69.83
C SER A 435 55.17 -21.37 69.27
N ASP A 436 54.27 -20.88 70.12
CA ASP A 436 52.99 -20.29 69.72
C ASP A 436 52.60 -19.21 70.74
N CYS A 437 52.59 -17.94 70.32
CA CYS A 437 52.31 -16.81 71.21
C CYS A 437 50.84 -16.75 71.68
N ARG A 438 49.97 -17.63 71.17
CA ARG A 438 48.60 -17.82 71.68
C ARG A 438 48.56 -18.66 72.94
N VAL A 439 49.62 -19.38 73.27
CA VAL A 439 49.71 -20.17 74.51
C VAL A 439 50.47 -19.39 75.56
N ALA A 440 49.89 -19.31 76.75
CA ALA A 440 50.44 -18.58 77.87
C ALA A 440 50.45 -19.45 79.13
N LEU A 441 51.42 -19.19 79.99
CA LEU A 441 51.68 -19.88 81.24
C LEU A 441 51.65 -18.88 82.39
N MET A 442 51.02 -19.24 83.50
CA MET A 442 51.01 -18.44 84.71
C MET A 442 51.60 -19.25 85.85
N GLU A 443 52.68 -18.75 86.45
CA GLU A 443 53.35 -19.43 87.56
C GLU A 443 52.43 -19.47 88.78
N VAL A 444 52.32 -20.65 89.39
CA VAL A 444 51.54 -20.85 90.61
C VAL A 444 52.40 -21.43 91.74
N PRO A 445 52.11 -21.08 92.99
CA PRO A 445 52.85 -21.58 94.14
C PRO A 445 52.72 -23.10 94.28
N SER A 446 53.86 -23.77 94.51
CA SER A 446 53.95 -25.21 94.72
C SER A 446 53.11 -25.65 95.92
N GLY A 447 52.33 -26.73 95.75
CA GLY A 447 51.58 -27.37 96.84
C GLY A 447 50.07 -27.16 96.85
N SER A 448 49.52 -26.41 95.88
CA SER A 448 48.07 -26.15 95.79
C SER A 448 47.28 -27.22 95.00
N ALA A 449 47.96 -28.00 94.14
CA ALA A 449 47.41 -29.16 93.44
C ALA A 449 48.54 -30.14 93.07
N LYS A 450 48.21 -31.36 92.65
CA LYS A 450 49.18 -32.33 92.12
C LYS A 450 49.42 -32.03 90.63
N PRO A 451 50.56 -31.47 90.24
CA PRO A 451 50.75 -31.03 88.86
C PRO A 451 50.81 -32.20 87.88
N LEU A 452 50.33 -31.97 86.66
CA LEU A 452 50.43 -32.88 85.52
C LEU A 452 51.75 -32.68 84.79
N GLU A 453 52.25 -33.72 84.12
CA GLU A 453 53.39 -33.59 83.22
C GLU A 453 52.92 -33.15 81.82
N VAL A 454 53.78 -32.46 81.07
CA VAL A 454 53.52 -32.11 79.67
C VAL A 454 53.99 -33.25 78.77
N LEU A 455 53.12 -33.71 77.89
CA LEU A 455 53.48 -34.64 76.84
C LEU A 455 53.91 -33.87 75.59
N THR A 456 55.16 -34.07 75.18
CA THR A 456 55.73 -33.42 73.99
C THR A 456 55.32 -34.13 72.70
N LYS A 457 55.46 -33.44 71.56
CA LYS A 457 55.18 -34.00 70.22
C LYS A 457 55.98 -35.27 69.94
N LYS A 458 57.23 -35.36 70.43
CA LYS A 458 58.07 -36.55 70.26
C LYS A 458 57.49 -37.75 71.02
N GLU A 459 57.10 -37.56 72.27
CA GLU A 459 56.49 -38.61 73.09
C GLU A 459 55.10 -39.01 72.56
N LEU A 460 54.33 -38.04 72.06
CA LEU A 460 53.05 -38.30 71.40
C LEU A 460 53.23 -39.12 70.10
N LYS A 461 54.34 -38.94 69.37
CA LYS A 461 54.66 -39.73 68.16
C LYS A 461 54.96 -41.20 68.49
N GLU A 462 55.64 -41.46 69.60
CA GLU A 462 55.97 -42.82 70.04
C GLU A 462 54.74 -43.55 70.60
N ARG A 463 53.91 -42.81 71.34
CA ARG A 463 52.73 -43.33 72.03
C ARG A 463 51.50 -43.46 71.13
N GLY A 464 51.35 -42.56 70.16
CA GLY A 464 50.16 -42.40 69.33
C GLY A 464 49.10 -41.50 69.96
N ILE A 465 48.14 -41.06 69.14
CA ILE A 465 47.07 -40.10 69.51
C ILE A 465 45.81 -40.77 70.08
N HIS A 466 45.92 -42.01 70.56
CA HIS A 466 44.82 -42.75 71.19
C HIS A 466 44.67 -42.38 72.67
N ASP A 467 43.49 -42.64 73.25
CA ASP A 467 43.19 -42.38 74.67
C ASP A 467 43.38 -40.91 75.10
N LEU A 468 43.09 -39.97 74.20
CA LEU A 468 43.06 -38.54 74.49
C LEU A 468 41.65 -38.10 74.93
N TYR A 469 41.60 -37.20 75.89
CA TYR A 469 40.37 -36.67 76.47
C TYR A 469 40.35 -35.14 76.38
N LEU A 470 39.22 -34.60 75.95
CA LEU A 470 38.93 -33.17 75.97
C LEU A 470 38.31 -32.78 77.30
N PHE A 471 38.81 -31.71 77.91
CA PHE A 471 38.28 -31.12 79.13
C PHE A 471 37.89 -29.67 78.89
N LYS A 472 36.65 -29.34 79.26
CA LYS A 472 36.18 -27.95 79.29
C LYS A 472 36.73 -27.22 80.50
N VAL A 473 37.40 -26.10 80.24
CA VAL A 473 37.97 -25.26 81.30
C VAL A 473 36.91 -24.58 82.17
N ASN A 474 35.66 -24.52 81.74
CA ASN A 474 34.57 -23.86 82.50
C ASN A 474 33.69 -24.84 83.30
N SER A 475 33.89 -26.15 83.18
CA SER A 475 32.95 -27.14 83.72
C SER A 475 33.50 -27.95 84.90
N PHE A 476 34.74 -27.70 85.34
CA PHE A 476 35.46 -28.52 86.33
C PHE A 476 35.30 -30.03 86.08
N GLY A 477 35.59 -30.48 84.86
CA GLY A 477 35.60 -31.91 84.49
C GLY A 477 34.23 -32.55 84.27
N LYS A 478 33.12 -31.85 84.57
CA LYS A 478 31.75 -32.30 84.26
C LYS A 478 31.54 -32.50 82.76
N ASP A 479 32.02 -31.55 81.97
CA ASP A 479 32.01 -31.60 80.52
C ASP A 479 33.39 -32.06 80.03
N SER A 480 33.58 -33.38 80.01
CA SER A 480 34.75 -34.03 79.44
C SER A 480 34.33 -35.15 78.50
N THR A 481 35.13 -35.42 77.47
CA THR A 481 34.83 -36.48 76.51
C THR A 481 36.10 -37.09 75.93
N ILE A 482 36.03 -38.35 75.53
CA ILE A 482 37.12 -39.00 74.80
C ILE A 482 37.16 -38.51 73.35
N LEU A 483 38.35 -38.30 72.81
CA LEU A 483 38.56 -37.72 71.49
C LEU A 483 38.72 -38.74 70.38
N ASP A 484 39.13 -39.98 70.65
CA ASP A 484 39.27 -41.11 69.71
C ASP A 484 39.47 -40.70 68.24
N SER A 485 38.56 -41.11 67.35
CA SER A 485 38.63 -40.87 65.91
C SER A 485 38.42 -39.40 65.50
N ARG A 486 38.16 -38.50 66.44
CA ARG A 486 37.91 -37.07 66.20
C ARG A 486 39.20 -36.25 66.16
N CYS A 487 40.31 -36.80 66.66
CA CYS A 487 41.61 -36.15 66.67
C CYS A 487 42.50 -36.65 65.52
N SER A 488 43.31 -35.76 64.97
CA SER A 488 44.31 -36.09 63.95
C SER A 488 45.52 -35.17 64.07
N MET A 489 46.72 -35.69 63.89
CA MET A 489 47.96 -34.92 63.87
C MET A 489 48.90 -35.51 62.83
N SER A 490 49.63 -34.65 62.13
CA SER A 490 50.69 -35.08 61.21
C SER A 490 52.02 -35.09 61.95
N PHE A 491 52.68 -36.25 62.00
CA PHE A 491 53.98 -36.43 62.64
C PHE A 491 55.18 -36.30 61.68
N GLU A 492 54.90 -36.05 60.40
CA GLU A 492 55.89 -35.88 59.33
C GLU A 492 56.10 -34.41 58.96
N SER A 493 55.09 -33.56 59.19
CA SER A 493 55.18 -32.12 58.96
C SER A 493 55.72 -31.38 60.18
N ASP A 494 56.35 -30.23 59.94
CA ASP A 494 56.74 -29.22 60.95
C ASP A 494 55.52 -28.51 61.61
N ASP A 495 54.35 -29.15 61.59
CA ASP A 495 53.11 -28.63 62.14
C ASP A 495 52.94 -29.16 63.58
N ASP A 496 53.01 -28.27 64.57
CA ASP A 496 52.95 -28.60 66.00
C ASP A 496 51.51 -28.63 66.54
N TYR A 497 50.55 -29.01 65.69
CA TYR A 497 49.14 -28.95 66.02
C TYR A 497 48.41 -30.27 65.87
N LEU A 498 47.64 -30.59 66.90
CA LEU A 498 46.60 -31.61 66.91
C LEU A 498 45.28 -30.98 66.49
N TYR A 499 44.56 -31.59 65.55
CA TYR A 499 43.28 -31.10 65.05
C TYR A 499 42.14 -31.96 65.57
N ILE A 500 41.15 -31.31 66.19
CA ILE A 500 39.92 -31.96 66.67
C ILE A 500 38.76 -31.51 65.79
N ARG A 501 37.99 -32.45 65.26
CA ARG A 501 36.82 -32.13 64.44
C ARG A 501 35.62 -31.72 65.30
N ASN A 502 35.11 -30.50 65.06
CA ASN A 502 33.88 -29.96 65.63
C ASN A 502 32.67 -30.24 64.71
N GLY A 503 32.47 -31.52 64.35
CA GLY A 503 31.18 -32.07 63.93
C GLY A 503 30.91 -32.29 62.43
N ALA A 504 30.21 -33.41 62.16
CA ALA A 504 29.14 -33.57 61.15
C ALA A 504 28.37 -34.92 61.25
N ARG A 505 28.82 -35.92 62.04
CA ARG A 505 28.14 -37.24 62.07
C ARG A 505 27.09 -37.42 63.17
N VAL A 506 27.23 -36.79 64.34
CA VAL A 506 26.28 -36.90 65.46
C VAL A 506 26.16 -35.54 66.15
N SER A 507 24.92 -35.06 66.39
CA SER A 507 24.64 -33.70 66.91
C SER A 507 24.94 -33.51 68.40
N SER A 508 25.32 -34.56 69.13
CA SER A 508 25.51 -34.57 70.58
C SER A 508 26.97 -34.61 71.06
N GLU A 509 27.95 -34.52 70.16
CA GLU A 509 29.37 -34.53 70.55
C GLU A 509 29.81 -33.20 71.19
N LEU A 510 30.50 -33.28 72.33
CA LEU A 510 31.09 -32.11 72.99
C LEU A 510 32.13 -31.47 72.06
N LYS A 511 31.86 -30.23 71.65
CA LYS A 511 32.72 -29.44 70.75
C LYS A 511 33.92 -28.90 71.51
N ALA A 512 35.09 -28.92 70.89
CA ALA A 512 36.28 -28.25 71.43
C ALA A 512 36.21 -26.74 71.17
N GLU A 513 36.53 -25.94 72.17
CA GLU A 513 36.53 -24.48 72.11
C GLU A 513 37.90 -23.93 72.50
N VAL A 514 38.20 -22.71 72.07
CA VAL A 514 39.47 -22.06 72.37
C VAL A 514 39.65 -21.94 73.89
N GLY A 515 40.78 -22.40 74.40
CA GLY A 515 41.09 -22.49 75.82
C GLY A 515 40.90 -23.87 76.43
N ASP A 516 40.17 -24.78 75.78
CA ASP A 516 40.00 -26.16 76.26
C ASP A 516 41.33 -26.93 76.24
N LEU A 517 41.36 -28.00 77.03
CA LEU A 517 42.58 -28.77 77.28
C LEU A 517 42.40 -30.21 76.82
N VAL A 518 43.49 -30.78 76.31
CA VAL A 518 43.56 -32.19 75.90
C VAL A 518 44.51 -32.92 76.83
N LEU A 519 44.00 -33.94 77.51
CA LEU A 519 44.77 -34.76 78.45
C LEU A 519 44.86 -36.21 77.96
N THR A 520 45.93 -36.89 78.33
CA THR A 520 46.02 -38.34 78.17
C THR A 520 45.30 -39.06 79.31
N LYS A 521 44.96 -40.33 79.08
CA LYS A 521 44.44 -41.23 80.12
C LYS A 521 45.34 -41.35 81.37
N GLN A 522 46.63 -41.09 81.24
CA GLN A 522 47.61 -41.17 82.33
C GLN A 522 47.67 -39.85 83.13
N GLY A 523 46.91 -38.83 82.72
CA GLY A 523 46.91 -37.52 83.35
C GLY A 523 48.07 -36.64 82.90
N GLU A 524 48.45 -36.70 81.61
CA GLU A 524 49.47 -35.78 81.05
C GLU A 524 48.78 -34.74 80.17
N LEU A 525 49.27 -33.50 80.18
CA LEU A 525 48.80 -32.46 79.28
C LEU A 525 49.36 -32.70 77.87
N ALA A 526 48.49 -33.04 76.94
CA ALA A 526 48.86 -33.31 75.55
C ALA A 526 48.75 -32.07 74.66
N ALA A 527 47.70 -31.25 74.80
CA ALA A 527 47.49 -30.09 73.95
C ALA A 527 46.59 -29.02 74.57
N VAL A 528 46.67 -27.79 74.05
CA VAL A 528 45.77 -26.67 74.38
C VAL A 528 45.07 -26.21 73.11
N VAL A 529 43.74 -26.06 73.13
CA VAL A 529 42.98 -25.58 71.98
C VAL A 529 43.23 -24.07 71.81
N VAL A 530 43.88 -23.67 70.72
CA VAL A 530 44.32 -22.27 70.49
C VAL A 530 43.46 -21.52 69.48
N ALA A 531 42.86 -22.23 68.51
CA ALA A 531 42.06 -21.60 67.47
C ALA A 531 40.96 -22.53 66.95
N LEU A 532 39.94 -21.93 66.32
CA LEU A 532 38.92 -22.65 65.56
C LEU A 532 39.05 -22.23 64.09
N GLU A 533 39.11 -23.22 63.20
CA GLU A 533 39.23 -23.05 61.77
C GLU A 533 37.94 -23.50 61.09
N ASP A 534 37.28 -22.56 60.42
CA ASP A 534 36.09 -22.82 59.63
C ASP A 534 36.46 -23.08 58.17
N TYR A 535 35.98 -24.21 57.67
CA TYR A 535 36.10 -24.71 56.30
C TYR A 535 34.73 -24.73 55.62
N ASP A 536 34.73 -24.79 54.28
CA ASP A 536 33.51 -24.93 53.47
C ASP A 536 32.41 -23.92 53.82
N PHE A 537 32.78 -22.65 53.99
CA PHE A 537 31.88 -21.56 54.39
C PHE A 537 31.17 -21.81 55.73
N GLY A 538 31.84 -22.47 56.68
CA GLY A 538 31.33 -22.75 58.03
C GLY A 538 30.59 -24.07 58.17
N ARG A 539 30.58 -24.92 57.13
CA ARG A 539 29.96 -26.26 57.20
C ARG A 539 30.80 -27.27 57.97
N GLN A 540 32.11 -27.08 58.02
CA GLN A 540 33.04 -27.86 58.83
C GLN A 540 33.85 -26.93 59.70
N GLN A 541 34.03 -27.30 60.96
CA GLN A 541 34.88 -26.59 61.89
C GLN A 541 35.87 -27.55 62.53
N GLU A 542 37.13 -27.15 62.62
CA GLU A 542 38.16 -27.88 63.35
C GLU A 542 38.76 -27.00 64.43
N ALA A 543 38.96 -27.58 65.60
CA ALA A 543 39.71 -26.98 66.69
C ALA A 543 41.18 -27.34 66.53
N ARG A 544 42.01 -26.30 66.42
CA ARG A 544 43.45 -26.42 66.33
C ARG A 544 44.03 -26.37 67.73
N CYS A 545 44.74 -27.43 68.12
CA CYS A 545 45.29 -27.61 69.45
C CYS A 545 46.81 -27.59 69.37
N PHE A 546 47.45 -26.67 70.06
CA PHE A 546 48.89 -26.59 70.11
C PHE A 546 49.46 -27.71 70.99
N VAL A 547 50.45 -28.43 70.48
CA VAL A 547 51.21 -29.47 71.17
C VAL A 547 52.64 -28.96 71.37
N PHE A 548 53.20 -29.13 72.56
CA PHE A 548 54.57 -28.68 72.82
C PHE A 548 55.57 -29.53 72.04
N GLY A 549 56.33 -28.93 71.12
CA GLY A 549 57.42 -29.62 70.41
C GLY A 549 58.53 -30.10 71.36
N SER A 550 58.87 -29.27 72.35
CA SER A 550 59.76 -29.57 73.47
C SER A 550 59.28 -28.80 74.71
N LEU A 551 59.75 -29.20 75.91
CA LEU A 551 59.47 -28.45 77.13
C LEU A 551 60.00 -27.00 77.00
N PRO A 552 59.21 -25.99 77.40
CA PRO A 552 59.61 -24.60 77.22
C PRO A 552 60.69 -24.18 78.22
N GLU A 553 61.69 -23.43 77.75
CA GLU A 553 62.69 -22.79 78.61
C GLU A 553 62.10 -21.56 79.30
N VAL A 554 61.39 -21.80 80.40
CA VAL A 554 60.60 -20.82 81.16
C VAL A 554 61.35 -19.50 81.42
N ASP A 555 62.62 -19.55 81.82
CA ASP A 555 63.38 -18.35 82.16
C ASP A 555 63.63 -17.40 80.98
N LYS A 556 63.58 -17.92 79.74
CA LYS A 556 63.74 -17.14 78.51
C LYS A 556 62.40 -16.70 77.90
N LEU A 557 61.26 -17.08 78.47
CA LEU A 557 59.96 -16.71 77.92
C LEU A 557 59.67 -15.22 78.11
N PRO A 558 59.08 -14.53 77.11
CA PRO A 558 58.56 -13.17 77.28
C PRO A 558 57.57 -13.09 78.44
N ARG A 559 57.62 -11.97 79.18
CA ARG A 559 56.85 -11.77 80.43
C ARG A 559 55.91 -10.58 80.32
N ILE A 560 54.62 -10.80 80.60
CA ILE A 560 53.64 -9.74 80.87
C ILE A 560 53.52 -9.59 82.38
N VAL A 561 53.84 -8.42 82.89
CA VAL A 561 53.82 -8.13 84.34
C VAL A 561 52.38 -7.90 84.79
N LEU A 562 51.98 -8.55 85.88
CA LEU A 562 50.63 -8.43 86.46
C LEU A 562 50.54 -7.42 87.61
N THR A 563 51.65 -6.74 87.91
CA THR A 563 51.71 -5.71 88.93
C THR A 563 51.75 -4.33 88.32
N LYS A 564 51.22 -3.39 89.08
CA LYS A 564 51.18 -1.98 88.72
C LYS A 564 52.36 -1.26 89.38
N PRO A 565 53.11 -0.41 88.66
CA PRO A 565 54.16 0.40 89.26
C PRO A 565 53.61 1.28 90.39
N ALA A 566 54.40 1.50 91.44
CA ALA A 566 54.00 2.36 92.57
C ALA A 566 53.61 3.77 92.06
N GLY A 567 52.42 4.23 92.41
CA GLY A 567 51.90 5.56 92.02
C GLY A 567 51.22 5.64 90.64
N ALA A 568 51.23 4.59 89.82
CA ALA A 568 50.49 4.60 88.55
C ALA A 568 48.95 4.63 88.78
N THR A 569 48.17 4.93 87.75
CA THR A 569 46.69 4.89 87.77
C THR A 569 46.10 3.65 87.08
N ASP A 570 46.83 3.04 86.16
CA ASP A 570 46.44 1.89 85.34
C ASP A 570 47.56 0.83 85.22
N TYR A 571 47.25 -0.30 84.60
CA TYR A 571 48.17 -1.39 84.28
C TYR A 571 48.70 -1.24 82.84
N ARG A 572 49.38 -0.13 82.56
CA ARG A 572 49.83 0.22 81.20
C ARG A 572 50.78 -0.80 80.56
N ASP A 573 51.79 -1.28 81.29
CA ASP A 573 52.75 -2.29 80.77
C ASP A 573 52.05 -3.62 80.41
N PHE A 574 51.04 -4.01 81.19
CA PHE A 574 50.19 -5.16 80.88
C PHE A 574 49.46 -4.95 79.56
N CYS A 575 48.82 -3.78 79.38
CA CYS A 575 48.06 -3.46 78.17
C CYS A 575 48.96 -3.42 76.93
N ASP A 576 50.09 -2.70 77.00
CA ASP A 576 51.00 -2.52 75.86
C ASP A 576 51.59 -3.86 75.40
N LYS A 577 52.07 -4.68 76.34
CA LYS A 577 52.62 -6.01 76.01
C LYS A 577 51.54 -6.97 75.53
N LEU A 578 50.37 -6.98 76.17
CA LEU A 578 49.27 -7.81 75.74
C LEU A 578 48.83 -7.48 74.32
N ASN A 579 48.63 -6.20 74.01
CA ASN A 579 48.27 -5.75 72.67
C ASN A 579 49.34 -6.14 71.64
N PHE A 580 50.62 -5.97 71.98
CA PHE A 580 51.71 -6.41 71.11
C PHE A 580 51.61 -7.91 70.79
N TRP A 581 51.43 -8.77 71.80
CA TRP A 581 51.36 -10.21 71.59
C TRP A 581 50.05 -10.68 70.94
N MET A 582 48.94 -9.99 71.19
CA MET A 582 47.67 -10.22 70.48
C MET A 582 47.80 -9.85 68.99
N GLU A 583 48.53 -8.78 68.64
CA GLU A 583 48.84 -8.48 67.23
C GLU A 583 49.71 -9.57 66.60
N GLN A 584 50.72 -10.10 67.30
CA GLN A 584 51.54 -11.22 66.81
C GLN A 584 50.76 -12.53 66.64
N ALA A 585 49.67 -12.71 67.41
CA ALA A 585 48.79 -13.87 67.28
C ALA A 585 47.87 -13.80 66.04
N LYS A 586 47.52 -12.60 65.55
CA LYS A 586 46.58 -12.45 64.41
C LYS A 586 47.03 -13.18 63.13
N PRO A 587 48.30 -13.12 62.69
CA PRO A 587 48.76 -13.92 61.57
C PRO A 587 48.60 -15.43 61.79
N LEU A 588 48.79 -15.92 63.03
CA LEU A 588 48.64 -17.34 63.37
C LEU A 588 47.17 -17.78 63.35
N ASP A 589 46.24 -16.90 63.73
CA ASP A 589 44.80 -17.15 63.63
C ASP A 589 44.30 -17.08 62.18
N ALA A 590 44.97 -16.30 61.33
CA ALA A 590 44.67 -16.22 59.89
C ALA A 590 45.26 -17.39 59.08
N ARG A 591 46.27 -18.10 59.61
CA ARG A 591 46.88 -19.27 58.96
C ARG A 591 45.93 -20.45 58.96
N LYS A 592 45.18 -20.59 57.87
CA LYS A 592 44.40 -21.80 57.59
C LYS A 592 45.32 -22.91 57.07
N ARG A 593 45.08 -24.14 57.50
CA ARG A 593 45.69 -25.32 56.86
C ARG A 593 45.25 -25.35 55.40
N ARG A 594 46.21 -25.34 54.46
CA ARG A 594 45.91 -25.68 53.06
C ARG A 594 45.65 -27.18 53.05
N ARG A 595 44.39 -27.57 52.83
CA ARG A 595 44.00 -28.96 52.61
C ARG A 595 44.28 -29.38 51.18
#